data_AF-A0A382N6L6-F1
#
_entry.id   AF-A0A382N6L6-F1
#
_cell.length_a   1.000
_cell.length_b   1.000
_cell.length_c   1.000
_cell.angle_alpha   90.00
_cell.angle_beta   90.00
_cell.angle_gamma   90.00
#
_symmetry.space_group_name_H-M   'P 1'
#
loop_
_entity.id
_entity.type
_entity.pdbx_description
1 polymer ?
#
loop_
_entity_poly.entity_id
_entity_poly.type
_entity_poly.pdbx_seq_one_letter_code
_entity_poly.pdbx_strand_id
1 'polypeptide(L)'
;MVRWADIHPNEQASLLERLGGRYVPPLEQTPWVEAPKLTDARVAIITTAAIHRADDRPFIGHEGDYRVIPGDVDYKDLAMTHSSTNFDRS
;
A
#
# COMPACT_ATOMS: atom_id res chain seq x y z
N MET A 1 -7.18 -7.85 16.85
CA MET A 1 -6.78 -6.48 17.23
C MET A 1 -6.25 -6.53 18.67
N VAL A 2 -5.04 -6.03 18.93
CA VAL A 2 -4.36 -6.08 20.26
C VAL A 2 -4.60 -4.77 21.01
N ARG A 3 -4.75 -4.82 22.34
CA ARG A 3 -4.87 -3.60 23.17
C ARG A 3 -3.49 -2.98 23.39
N TRP A 4 -3.41 -1.66 23.45
CA TRP A 4 -2.16 -0.94 23.72
C TRP A 4 -1.46 -1.42 25.00
N ALA A 5 -2.21 -1.66 26.07
CA ALA A 5 -1.70 -2.13 27.35
C ALA A 5 -1.05 -3.53 27.28
N ASP A 6 -1.38 -4.32 26.26
CA ASP A 6 -0.86 -5.68 26.06
C ASP A 6 0.41 -5.69 25.20
N ILE A 7 0.82 -4.55 24.63
CA ILE A 7 2.03 -4.41 23.80
C ILE A 7 3.25 -4.27 24.71
N HIS A 8 4.33 -5.00 24.43
CA HIS A 8 5.56 -4.90 25.20
C HIS A 8 6.13 -3.46 25.18
N PRO A 9 6.66 -2.90 26.29
CA PRO A 9 7.12 -1.51 26.33
C PRO A 9 8.13 -1.12 25.24
N ASN A 10 9.02 -2.03 24.85
CA ASN A 10 9.97 -1.79 23.75
C ASN A 10 9.26 -1.61 22.38
N GLU A 11 8.16 -2.33 22.16
CA GLU A 11 7.34 -2.18 20.96
C GLU A 11 6.49 -0.91 21.03
N GLN A 12 5.96 -0.57 22.22
CA GLN A 12 5.24 0.69 22.43
C GLN A 12 6.11 1.90 22.06
N ALA A 13 7.38 1.93 22.47
CA ALA A 13 8.30 3.01 22.13
C ALA A 13 8.48 3.15 20.60
N SER A 14 8.70 2.04 19.90
CA SER A 14 8.82 2.03 18.43
C SER A 14 7.52 2.47 17.74
N LEU A 15 6.36 2.04 18.25
CA LEU A 15 5.06 2.43 17.71
C LEU A 15 4.74 3.91 17.94
N LEU A 16 5.04 4.45 19.13
CA LEU A 16 4.91 5.88 19.41
C LEU A 16 5.78 6.70 18.47
N GLU A 17 7.01 6.28 18.22
CA GLU A 17 7.90 6.94 17.28
C GLU A 17 7.34 6.91 15.84
N ARG A 18 6.73 5.79 15.43
CA ARG A 18 6.06 5.67 14.12
C ARG A 18 4.84 6.59 14.00
N LEU A 19 4.02 6.66 15.05
CA LEU A 19 2.85 7.53 15.14
C LEU A 19 3.22 9.02 15.24
N GLY A 20 4.40 9.33 15.78
CA GLY A 20 4.95 10.69 15.92
C GLY A 20 5.42 11.33 14.61
N GLY A 21 5.03 10.78 13.45
CA GLY A 21 5.35 11.36 12.14
C GLY A 21 6.61 10.83 11.49
N ARG A 22 7.18 9.70 11.94
CA ARG A 22 8.25 9.02 11.17
C ARG A 22 7.81 8.68 9.74
N TYR A 23 6.52 8.43 9.54
CA TYR A 23 5.91 8.20 8.23
C TYR A 23 4.84 9.27 7.96
N VAL A 24 5.26 10.49 7.64
CA VAL A 24 4.35 11.50 7.07
C VAL A 24 4.14 11.15 5.59
N PRO A 25 2.89 11.02 5.11
CA PRO A 25 2.64 10.86 3.68
C PRO A 25 3.25 12.05 2.94
N PRO A 26 3.94 11.85 1.80
CA PRO A 26 4.53 12.95 1.02
C PRO A 26 3.47 13.78 0.27
N LEU A 27 2.20 13.68 0.66
CA LEU A 27 1.09 14.35 0.00
C LEU A 27 0.94 15.74 0.59
N GLU A 28 1.39 16.76 -0.15
CA GLU A 28 1.23 18.17 0.24
C GLU A 28 -0.25 18.56 0.39
N GLN A 29 -1.16 17.87 -0.31
CA GLN A 29 -2.59 18.12 -0.29
C GLN A 29 -3.37 16.80 -0.33
N THR A 30 -4.36 16.68 0.54
CA THR A 30 -5.40 15.63 0.49
C THR A 30 -6.78 16.29 0.55
N PRO A 31 -7.18 17.06 -0.48
CA PRO A 31 -8.46 17.72 -0.46
C PRO A 31 -9.56 16.65 -0.57
N TRP A 32 -10.43 16.59 0.43
CA TRP A 32 -11.68 15.85 0.30
C TRP A 32 -12.53 16.56 -0.74
N VAL A 33 -12.75 15.91 -1.88
CA VAL A 33 -13.61 16.41 -2.95
C VAL A 33 -14.88 15.58 -3.00
N GLU A 34 -15.98 16.19 -3.44
CA GLU A 34 -17.20 15.44 -3.74
C GLU A 34 -16.96 14.56 -4.96
N ALA A 35 -17.24 13.27 -4.84
CA ALA A 35 -17.07 12.33 -5.94
C ALA A 35 -18.18 12.52 -6.99
N PRO A 36 -17.88 12.36 -8.30
CA PRO A 36 -18.92 12.31 -9.31
C PRO A 36 -19.85 11.11 -9.10
N LYS A 37 -21.01 11.13 -9.76
CA LYS A 37 -21.87 9.94 -9.82
C LYS A 37 -21.09 8.76 -10.37
N LEU A 38 -21.34 7.56 -9.87
CA LEU A 38 -20.60 6.36 -10.26
C LEU A 38 -20.66 6.07 -11.77
N THR A 39 -21.78 6.37 -12.41
CA THR A 39 -21.96 6.23 -13.87
C THR A 39 -21.04 7.14 -14.68
N ASP A 40 -20.57 8.22 -14.07
CA ASP A 40 -19.75 9.26 -14.69
C ASP A 40 -18.29 9.18 -14.18
N ALA A 41 -17.99 8.23 -13.30
CA ALA A 41 -16.69 8.11 -12.63
C ALA A 41 -15.71 7.24 -13.42
N ARG A 42 -14.44 7.66 -13.45
CA ARG A 42 -13.31 6.78 -13.81
C ARG A 42 -12.77 6.13 -12.53
N VAL A 43 -12.81 4.81 -12.45
CA VAL A 43 -12.36 4.05 -11.27
C VAL A 43 -10.91 3.61 -11.42
N ALA A 44 -10.13 3.73 -10.35
CA ALA A 44 -8.82 3.11 -10.20
C ALA A 44 -8.79 2.31 -8.89
N ILE A 45 -8.11 1.17 -8.91
CA ILE A 45 -7.87 0.35 -7.72
C ILE A 45 -6.40 0.52 -7.34
N ILE A 46 -6.15 0.92 -6.09
CA ILE A 46 -4.81 1.06 -5.53
C ILE A 46 -4.69 0.05 -4.39
N THR A 47 -3.57 -0.66 -4.35
CA THR A 47 -3.30 -1.69 -3.35
C THR A 47 -1.87 -1.57 -2.82
N THR A 48 -1.68 -1.90 -1.54
CA THR A 48 -0.35 -2.03 -0.93
C THR A 48 0.29 -3.38 -1.20
N ALA A 49 -0.34 -4.24 -2.01
CA ALA A 49 0.16 -5.57 -2.35
C ALA A 49 1.46 -5.54 -3.18
N ALA A 50 1.98 -4.38 -3.58
CA ALA A 50 3.24 -4.28 -4.34
C ALA A 50 3.26 -5.16 -5.61
N ILE A 51 2.13 -5.18 -6.31
CA ILE A 51 1.99 -5.90 -7.58
C ILE A 51 2.64 -5.07 -8.69
N HIS A 52 3.49 -5.70 -9.48
CA HIS A 52 4.20 -5.11 -10.61
C HIS A 52 4.36 -6.16 -11.71
N ARG A 53 4.80 -5.74 -12.90
CA ARG A 53 5.20 -6.67 -13.95
C ARG A 53 6.45 -7.43 -13.51
N ALA A 54 6.54 -8.70 -13.88
CA ALA A 54 7.67 -9.56 -13.51
C ALA A 54 9.02 -9.07 -14.08
N ASP A 55 9.01 -8.26 -15.14
CA ASP A 55 10.18 -7.65 -15.75
C ASP A 55 10.44 -6.19 -15.31
N ASP A 56 9.64 -5.68 -14.36
CA ASP A 56 9.85 -4.37 -13.73
C ASP A 56 10.68 -4.51 -12.44
N ARG A 57 11.23 -3.39 -11.97
CA ARG A 57 11.96 -3.34 -10.70
C ARG A 57 11.02 -3.67 -9.53
N PRO A 58 11.38 -4.64 -8.67
CA PRO A 58 10.66 -4.91 -7.42
C PRO A 58 10.46 -3.67 -6.56
N PHE A 59 9.30 -3.60 -5.89
CA PHE A 59 9.13 -2.64 -4.82
C PHE A 59 10.07 -2.95 -3.65
N ILE A 60 10.61 -1.91 -3.03
CA ILE A 60 11.37 -2.00 -1.78
C ILE A 60 10.59 -1.36 -0.62
N GLY A 61 11.04 -1.63 0.61
CA GLY A 61 10.38 -1.11 1.81
C GLY A 61 10.29 0.41 1.82
N HIS A 62 9.12 0.92 2.20
CA HIS A 62 8.85 2.36 2.35
C HIS A 62 8.86 3.18 1.05
N GLU A 63 8.73 2.56 -0.11
CA GLU A 63 8.44 3.29 -1.35
C GLU A 63 7.03 3.91 -1.32
N GLY A 64 6.92 5.13 -1.82
CA GLY A 64 5.66 5.86 -1.95
C GLY A 64 5.24 6.07 -3.41
N ASP A 65 5.89 5.39 -4.35
CA ASP A 65 5.53 5.41 -5.76
C ASP A 65 4.49 4.32 -6.08
N TYR A 66 4.02 4.29 -7.33
CA TYR A 66 3.08 3.29 -7.81
C TYR A 66 3.49 2.81 -9.20
N ARG A 67 2.93 1.68 -9.63
CA ARG A 67 3.04 1.16 -10.99
C ARG A 67 1.64 1.01 -11.58
N VAL A 68 1.50 1.41 -12.84
CA VAL A 68 0.28 1.18 -13.60
C VAL A 68 0.43 -0.17 -14.30
N ILE A 69 -0.54 -1.06 -14.09
CA ILE A 69 -0.61 -2.33 -14.80
C ILE A 69 -1.55 -2.14 -15.99
N PRO A 70 -1.06 -2.29 -17.23
CA PRO A 70 -1.92 -2.29 -18.42
C PRO A 70 -2.96 -3.43 -18.35
N GLY A 71 -4.15 -3.20 -18.89
CA GLY A 71 -5.27 -4.15 -18.80
C GLY A 71 -5.09 -5.43 -19.62
N ASP A 72 -4.05 -5.51 -20.45
CA ASP A 72 -3.72 -6.62 -21.34
C ASP A 72 -2.53 -7.47 -20.84
N VAL A 73 -2.04 -7.23 -19.62
CA VAL A 73 -0.97 -8.05 -19.02
C VAL A 73 -1.53 -9.38 -18.53
N ASP A 74 -0.92 -10.49 -18.98
CA ASP A 74 -1.22 -11.83 -18.48
C ASP A 74 -0.85 -11.94 -16.99
N TYR A 75 -1.70 -12.60 -16.21
CA TYR A 75 -1.46 -12.78 -14.77
C TYR A 75 -0.12 -13.47 -14.45
N LYS A 76 0.34 -14.38 -15.33
CA LYS A 76 1.63 -15.08 -15.19
C LYS A 76 2.84 -14.14 -15.29
N ASP A 77 2.65 -12.96 -15.88
CA ASP A 77 3.67 -11.94 -16.08
C ASP A 77 3.64 -10.88 -14.98
N LEU A 78 2.90 -11.11 -13.89
CA LEU A 78 2.86 -10.28 -12.69
C LEU A 78 3.63 -10.93 -11.54
N ALA A 79 4.22 -10.09 -10.69
CA ALA A 79 4.88 -10.49 -9.46
C ALA A 79 4.39 -9.65 -8.28
N MET A 80 4.48 -10.23 -7.06
CA MET A 80 4.11 -9.58 -5.81
C MET A 80 5.33 -9.53 -4.88
N THR A 81 5.79 -8.34 -4.49
CA THR A 81 6.96 -8.17 -3.59
C THR A 81 6.59 -7.63 -2.21
N HIS A 82 5.31 -7.63 -1.86
CA HIS A 82 4.89 -7.17 -0.54
C HIS A 82 5.36 -8.14 0.55
N SER A 83 5.84 -7.58 1.66
CA SER A 83 6.44 -8.35 2.75
C SER A 83 5.46 -9.27 3.48
N SER A 84 4.16 -8.99 3.39
CA SER A 84 3.12 -9.87 3.92
C SER A 84 2.72 -10.88 2.86
N THR A 85 3.27 -12.09 2.95
CA THR A 85 3.01 -13.22 2.05
C THR A 85 1.65 -13.91 2.28
N ASN A 86 0.77 -13.32 3.10
CA ASN A 86 -0.34 -14.04 3.73
C ASN A 86 -1.48 -14.47 2.77
N PHE A 87 -1.45 -14.17 1.48
CA PHE A 87 -2.53 -14.55 0.55
C PHE A 87 -2.06 -14.96 -0.86
N ASP A 88 -0.80 -15.34 -1.03
CA ASP A 88 -0.23 -15.61 -2.37
C ASP A 88 -0.41 -17.06 -2.85
N ARG A 89 -1.18 -17.89 -2.13
CA ARG A 89 -1.43 -19.30 -2.49
C ARG A 89 -2.85 -19.73 -2.16
N SER A 90 -3.71 -19.76 -3.19
CA SER A 90 -4.85 -20.67 -3.29
C SER A 90 -4.97 -21.14 -4.72
#